data_AF-E9HWA4-F1
#
_entry.id   AF-E9HWA4-F1
#
_cell.length_a   1.000
_cell.length_b   1.000
_cell.length_c   1.000
_cell.angle_alpha   90.00
_cell.angle_beta   90.00
_cell.angle_gamma   90.00
#
_symmetry.space_group_name_H-M   'P 1'
#
loop_
_entity.id
_entity.type
_entity.pdbx_description
1 polymer ?
#
loop_
_entity_poly.entity_id
_entity_poly.type
_entity_poly.pdbx_seq_one_letter_code
_entity_poly.pdbx_strand_id
1 'polypeptide(L)'
;MSNLVSESEHSLDLMDPYQRDAKTIVWEKIMRGEFKLPTKLTNGKPVKTPPKSSAAFGNDVYSSYEVRVHQLSKDVDLSGVEIIEKDQKLILQARIEVEKQAQVMFQKGLEAQNQSQEDGAASAPCSLYMKELQSFLSRSAADYFSLYHSPDFLREELRAVATRCLDLFVRHASLLRPLGDGGKMKLAADFAQMELAISSFYDRPTELGRFYRVLRSFRPLLFQTVEHLAQSPTVGDVIPYSLVLHFLFARAPAELKSPHQGAGWSVVRYSKWLDEHATEKERLSVIQGALESYVQGVKQRQAKEFAKEYAIMVQLLQKALATL
;
A
#
# COMPACT_ATOMS: atom_id res chain seq x y z
N MET A 1 49.79 -38.73 -30.24
CA MET A 1 48.45 -38.86 -29.65
C MET A 1 48.60 -38.72 -28.14
N SER A 2 48.32 -37.53 -27.61
CA SER A 2 48.02 -37.33 -26.18
C SER A 2 47.05 -36.16 -26.11
N ASN A 3 45.78 -36.47 -25.84
CA ASN A 3 44.72 -35.50 -25.62
C ASN A 3 44.97 -34.80 -24.28
N LEU A 4 45.32 -33.52 -24.31
CA LEU A 4 45.12 -32.61 -23.19
C LEU A 4 43.75 -31.96 -23.42
N VAL A 5 42.72 -32.60 -22.85
CA VAL A 5 41.41 -31.99 -22.68
C VAL A 5 41.60 -30.81 -21.72
N SER A 6 41.30 -29.62 -22.21
CA SER A 6 41.37 -28.37 -21.45
C SER A 6 40.41 -28.43 -20.27
N GLU A 7 40.93 -28.34 -19.05
CA GLU A 7 40.18 -28.20 -17.78
C GLU A 7 39.33 -26.91 -17.69
N SER A 8 39.08 -26.20 -18.80
CA SER A 8 38.32 -24.94 -18.83
C SER A 8 36.80 -25.12 -18.97
N GLU A 9 36.29 -26.35 -19.11
CA GLU A 9 34.84 -26.59 -19.21
C GLU A 9 34.12 -26.74 -17.86
N HIS A 10 34.85 -26.91 -16.74
CA HIS A 10 34.24 -27.19 -15.44
C HIS A 10 34.15 -26.02 -14.46
N SER A 11 34.51 -24.79 -14.85
CA SER A 11 34.43 -23.65 -13.93
C SER A 11 32.99 -23.25 -13.55
N LEU A 12 31.98 -23.66 -14.34
CA LEU A 12 30.57 -23.38 -14.06
C LEU A 12 29.89 -24.49 -13.24
N ASP A 13 30.37 -25.73 -13.32
CA ASP A 13 29.83 -26.87 -12.54
C ASP A 13 30.19 -26.79 -11.04
N LEU A 14 31.05 -25.85 -10.65
CA LEU A 14 31.45 -25.58 -9.27
C LEU A 14 30.54 -24.59 -8.53
N MET A 15 29.50 -24.04 -9.17
CA MET A 15 28.54 -23.14 -8.52
C MET A 15 27.46 -23.91 -7.77
N ASP A 16 27.19 -23.49 -6.53
CA ASP A 16 26.03 -23.92 -5.73
C ASP A 16 24.72 -23.67 -6.52
N PRO A 17 23.89 -24.70 -6.77
CA PRO A 17 22.61 -24.58 -7.47
C PRO A 17 21.65 -23.55 -6.87
N TYR A 18 21.81 -23.21 -5.58
CA TYR A 18 20.98 -22.22 -4.88
C TYR A 18 21.42 -20.77 -5.10
N GLN A 19 22.56 -20.53 -5.75
CA GLN A 19 23.04 -19.18 -6.11
C GLN A 19 22.82 -18.82 -7.59
N ARG A 20 22.23 -19.73 -8.38
CA ARG A 20 21.96 -19.46 -9.80
C ARG A 20 20.58 -18.86 -9.95
N ASP A 21 20.50 -17.64 -10.48
CA ASP A 21 19.21 -17.04 -10.78
C ASP A 21 18.49 -17.79 -11.93
N ALA A 22 17.16 -17.75 -11.91
CA ALA A 22 16.33 -18.46 -12.89
C ALA A 22 16.59 -18.04 -14.34
N LYS A 23 17.04 -16.80 -14.58
CA LYS A 23 17.37 -16.31 -15.93
C LYS A 23 18.68 -16.94 -16.42
N THR A 24 19.67 -17.12 -15.54
CA THR A 24 20.93 -17.83 -15.82
C THR A 24 20.68 -19.30 -16.17
N ILE A 25 19.79 -19.98 -15.44
CA ILE A 25 19.40 -21.39 -15.72
C ILE A 25 18.66 -21.50 -17.06
N VAL A 26 17.75 -20.58 -17.36
CA VAL A 26 17.01 -20.57 -18.64
C VAL A 26 17.95 -20.29 -19.82
N TRP A 27 18.91 -19.37 -19.66
CA TRP A 27 19.91 -19.06 -20.69
C TRP A 27 20.86 -20.24 -20.94
N GLU A 28 21.25 -20.96 -19.88
CA GLU A 28 22.05 -22.18 -19.97
C GLU A 28 21.35 -23.27 -20.80
N LYS A 29 20.05 -23.48 -20.57
CA LYS A 29 19.23 -24.44 -21.34
C LYS A 29 19.04 -24.04 -22.80
N ILE A 30 18.95 -22.73 -23.09
CA ILE A 30 18.90 -22.22 -24.47
C ILE A 30 20.25 -22.45 -25.17
N MET A 31 21.38 -22.18 -24.51
CA MET A 31 22.72 -22.38 -25.07
C MET A 31 23.11 -23.84 -25.24
N ARG A 32 22.61 -24.73 -24.37
CA ARG A 32 22.72 -26.20 -24.52
C ARG A 32 21.77 -26.77 -25.58
N GLY A 33 20.91 -25.94 -26.19
CA GLY A 33 19.96 -26.36 -27.22
C GLY A 33 18.76 -27.15 -26.68
N GLU A 34 18.58 -27.20 -25.36
CA GLU A 34 17.50 -27.90 -24.66
C GLU A 34 16.17 -27.14 -24.75
N PHE A 35 16.21 -25.84 -25.05
CA PHE A 35 15.03 -24.99 -25.19
C PHE A 35 15.12 -24.15 -26.47
N LYS A 36 14.04 -24.13 -27.28
CA LYS A 36 13.93 -23.25 -28.45
C LYS A 36 13.09 -22.02 -28.10
N LEU A 37 13.67 -20.84 -28.24
CA LEU A 37 12.93 -19.58 -28.15
C LEU A 37 11.80 -19.56 -29.19
N PRO A 38 10.56 -19.17 -28.81
CA PRO A 38 9.47 -18.99 -29.76
C PRO A 38 9.86 -18.03 -30.88
N THR A 39 9.63 -18.44 -32.12
CA THR A 39 10.06 -17.72 -33.34
C THR A 39 9.46 -16.33 -33.52
N LYS A 40 8.46 -15.95 -32.71
CA LYS A 40 7.82 -14.62 -32.75
C LYS A 40 8.53 -13.55 -31.90
N LEU A 41 9.57 -13.91 -31.15
CA LEU A 41 10.26 -12.99 -30.22
C LEU A 41 11.54 -12.36 -30.80
N THR A 42 11.94 -12.71 -32.01
CA THR A 42 13.05 -12.04 -32.70
C THR A 42 12.48 -11.05 -33.70
N ASN A 43 12.62 -9.75 -33.44
CA ASN A 43 12.41 -8.71 -34.45
C ASN A 43 13.55 -8.76 -35.49
N GLY A 44 13.67 -9.88 -36.20
CA GLY A 44 14.50 -10.08 -37.39
C GLY A 44 16.02 -9.93 -37.23
N LYS A 45 16.55 -9.70 -36.02
CA LYS A 45 17.99 -9.57 -35.81
C LYS A 45 18.57 -10.83 -35.16
N PRO A 46 19.58 -11.47 -35.77
CA PRO A 46 20.27 -12.60 -35.15
C PRO A 46 20.99 -12.13 -33.88
N VAL A 47 20.85 -12.88 -32.80
CA VAL A 47 21.61 -12.69 -31.56
C VAL A 47 23.09 -12.93 -31.89
N LYS A 48 23.90 -11.87 -31.85
CA LYS A 48 25.36 -12.01 -32.01
C LYS A 48 25.93 -12.69 -30.77
N THR A 49 26.51 -13.87 -30.94
CA THR A 49 27.33 -14.52 -29.92
C THR A 49 28.53 -13.62 -29.55
N PRO A 50 28.81 -13.38 -28.26
CA PRO A 50 29.92 -12.52 -27.85
C PRO A 50 31.29 -13.18 -28.13
N PRO A 51 32.35 -12.39 -28.34
CA PRO A 51 33.68 -12.92 -28.59
C PRO A 51 34.24 -13.59 -27.34
N LYS A 52 34.92 -14.72 -27.55
CA LYS A 52 35.68 -15.44 -26.52
C LYS A 52 36.91 -14.61 -26.15
N SER A 53 36.83 -13.71 -25.16
CA SER A 53 38.02 -13.10 -24.58
C SER A 53 38.35 -13.74 -23.23
N SER A 54 39.43 -14.52 -23.23
CA SER A 54 40.14 -14.98 -22.04
C SER A 54 40.85 -13.80 -21.38
N ALA A 55 40.33 -13.25 -20.28
CA ALA A 55 41.10 -12.37 -19.39
C ALA A 55 40.49 -12.33 -17.98
N ALA A 56 41.36 -12.64 -17.01
CA ALA A 56 41.30 -12.50 -15.55
C ALA A 56 39.95 -12.12 -14.88
N PHE A 57 39.46 -13.03 -14.04
CA PHE A 57 38.22 -12.91 -13.28
C PHE A 57 38.35 -11.96 -12.10
N GLY A 58 37.44 -10.98 -12.03
CA GLY A 58 37.18 -10.11 -10.89
C GLY A 58 35.69 -9.75 -10.81
N ASN A 59 35.24 -9.35 -9.61
CA ASN A 59 33.82 -9.11 -9.24
C ASN A 59 33.06 -8.11 -10.15
N ASP A 60 33.74 -7.31 -10.97
CA ASP A 60 33.11 -6.35 -11.91
C ASP A 60 32.33 -7.01 -13.05
N VAL A 61 32.67 -8.26 -13.40
CA VAL A 61 32.01 -8.97 -14.49
C VAL A 61 30.59 -9.42 -14.09
N TYR A 62 30.36 -9.77 -12.83
CA TYR A 62 29.04 -10.19 -12.32
C TYR A 62 28.03 -9.05 -12.32
N SER A 63 28.46 -7.87 -11.87
CA SER A 63 27.66 -6.64 -11.99
C SER A 63 27.30 -6.34 -13.45
N SER A 64 28.26 -6.53 -14.38
CA SER A 64 27.99 -6.35 -15.80
C SER A 64 27.00 -7.36 -16.38
N TYR A 65 26.92 -8.59 -15.88
CA TYR A 65 25.97 -9.61 -16.37
C TYR A 65 24.57 -9.41 -15.80
N GLU A 66 24.45 -9.12 -14.50
CA GLU A 66 23.15 -8.76 -13.88
C GLU A 66 22.55 -7.50 -14.52
N VAL A 67 23.37 -6.48 -14.76
CA VAL A 67 22.96 -5.25 -15.46
C VAL A 67 22.53 -5.55 -16.90
N ARG A 68 23.22 -6.47 -17.61
CA ARG A 68 22.84 -6.86 -18.99
C ARG A 68 21.54 -7.65 -19.04
N VAL A 69 21.31 -8.53 -18.06
CA VAL A 69 20.09 -9.33 -17.95
C VAL A 69 18.89 -8.46 -17.55
N HIS A 70 19.10 -7.46 -16.69
CA HIS A 70 18.11 -6.44 -16.34
C HIS A 70 17.75 -5.56 -17.55
N GLN A 71 18.74 -5.17 -18.36
CA GLN A 71 18.52 -4.42 -19.60
C GLN A 71 17.74 -5.25 -20.63
N LEU A 72 18.05 -6.55 -20.76
CA LEU A 72 17.37 -7.45 -21.70
C LEU A 72 15.93 -7.79 -21.28
N SER A 73 15.58 -7.79 -19.99
CA SER A 73 14.18 -7.95 -19.55
C SER A 73 13.28 -6.76 -19.86
N LYS A 74 13.84 -5.59 -20.20
CA LYS A 74 13.08 -4.46 -20.74
C LYS A 74 12.84 -4.58 -22.25
N ASP A 75 13.67 -5.35 -22.94
CA ASP A 75 13.71 -5.42 -24.41
C ASP A 75 13.16 -6.74 -24.97
N VAL A 76 12.89 -7.76 -24.13
CA VAL A 76 12.38 -9.08 -24.53
C VAL A 76 11.13 -9.42 -23.73
N ASP A 77 10.02 -9.66 -24.44
CA ASP A 77 8.80 -10.21 -23.85
C ASP A 77 9.05 -11.66 -23.39
N LEU A 78 8.95 -11.89 -22.08
CA LEU A 78 9.13 -13.21 -21.45
C LEU A 78 7.79 -13.93 -21.22
N SER A 79 6.69 -13.43 -21.80
CA SER A 79 5.41 -14.15 -21.81
C SER A 79 5.56 -15.53 -22.48
N GLY A 80 5.00 -16.58 -21.87
CA GLY A 80 5.11 -17.96 -22.36
C GLY A 80 6.21 -18.84 -21.72
N VAL A 81 6.93 -18.36 -20.70
CA VAL A 81 7.79 -19.21 -19.87
C VAL A 81 6.97 -19.74 -18.67
N GLU A 82 6.50 -20.99 -18.74
CA GLU A 82 5.57 -21.59 -17.76
C GLU A 82 5.98 -21.42 -16.28
N ILE A 83 7.28 -21.47 -15.98
CA ILE A 83 7.81 -21.32 -14.62
C ILE A 83 7.59 -19.89 -14.10
N ILE A 84 7.85 -18.88 -14.94
CA ILE A 84 7.67 -17.47 -14.58
C ILE A 84 6.18 -17.16 -14.38
N GLU A 85 5.31 -17.72 -15.23
CA GLU A 85 3.86 -17.53 -15.09
C GLU A 85 3.28 -18.16 -13.83
N LYS A 86 3.83 -19.30 -13.40
CA LYS A 86 3.42 -19.96 -12.15
C LYS A 86 3.84 -19.15 -10.93
N ASP A 87 5.07 -18.65 -10.91
CA ASP A 87 5.60 -17.82 -9.83
C ASP A 87 4.85 -16.49 -9.73
N GLN A 88 4.57 -15.83 -10.86
CA GLN A 88 3.75 -14.62 -10.89
C GLN A 88 2.34 -14.86 -10.33
N LYS A 89 1.70 -15.98 -10.66
CA LYS A 89 0.38 -16.35 -10.09
C LYS A 89 0.44 -16.54 -8.58
N LEU A 90 1.49 -17.18 -8.06
CA LEU A 90 1.66 -17.38 -6.62
C LEU A 90 1.89 -16.04 -5.89
N ILE A 91 2.70 -15.14 -6.45
CA ILE A 91 2.92 -13.79 -5.90
C ILE A 91 1.62 -12.99 -5.90
N LEU A 92 0.83 -13.04 -6.98
CA LEU A 92 -0.47 -12.35 -7.06
C LEU A 92 -1.45 -12.89 -6.01
N GLN A 93 -1.50 -14.21 -5.81
CA GLN A 93 -2.32 -14.82 -4.77
C GLN A 93 -1.87 -14.40 -3.37
N ALA A 94 -0.56 -14.39 -3.11
CA ALA A 94 0.00 -13.94 -1.86
C ALA A 94 -0.35 -12.48 -1.60
N ARG A 95 -0.23 -11.59 -2.60
CA ARG A 95 -0.68 -10.19 -2.49
C ARG A 95 -2.14 -10.11 -2.06
N ILE A 96 -3.05 -10.79 -2.77
CA ILE A 96 -4.49 -10.73 -2.48
C ILE A 96 -4.77 -11.18 -1.04
N GLU A 97 -4.13 -12.25 -0.60
CA GLU A 97 -4.31 -12.76 0.76
C GLU A 97 -3.73 -11.80 1.81
N VAL A 98 -2.57 -11.20 1.55
CA VAL A 98 -1.95 -10.22 2.45
C VAL A 98 -2.81 -8.96 2.58
N GLU A 99 -3.31 -8.43 1.47
CA GLU A 99 -4.23 -7.27 1.48
C GLU A 99 -5.52 -7.59 2.26
N LYS A 100 -6.10 -8.78 2.03
CA LYS A 100 -7.33 -9.22 2.70
C LYS A 100 -7.12 -9.39 4.20
N GLN A 101 -6.03 -10.01 4.63
CA GLN A 101 -5.72 -10.18 6.04
C GLN A 101 -5.45 -8.84 6.72
N ALA A 102 -4.67 -7.95 6.10
CA ALA A 102 -4.45 -6.60 6.60
C ALA A 102 -5.76 -5.83 6.78
N GLN A 103 -6.68 -5.93 5.80
CA GLN A 103 -8.01 -5.32 5.90
C GLN A 103 -8.81 -5.86 7.10
N VAL A 104 -8.77 -7.17 7.36
CA VAL A 104 -9.42 -7.76 8.53
C VAL A 104 -8.80 -7.27 9.84
N MET A 105 -7.46 -7.14 9.89
CA MET A 105 -6.75 -6.63 11.07
C MET A 105 -7.15 -5.18 11.37
N PHE A 106 -7.21 -4.30 10.36
CA PHE A 106 -7.68 -2.92 10.54
C PHE A 106 -9.12 -2.87 11.00
N GLN A 107 -10.00 -3.64 10.38
CA GLN A 107 -11.42 -3.63 10.73
C GLN A 107 -11.63 -4.03 12.19
N LYS A 108 -11.08 -5.17 12.61
CA LYS A 108 -11.22 -5.67 13.99
C LYS A 108 -10.51 -4.76 14.99
N GLY A 109 -9.31 -4.29 14.66
CA GLY A 109 -8.47 -3.47 15.53
C GLY A 109 -9.11 -2.13 15.86
N LEU A 110 -9.60 -1.41 14.84
CA LEU A 110 -10.23 -0.10 15.06
C LEU A 110 -11.65 -0.22 15.62
N GLU A 111 -12.39 -1.29 15.32
CA GLU A 111 -13.68 -1.57 15.99
C GLU A 111 -13.49 -1.78 17.50
N ALA A 112 -12.48 -2.56 17.90
CA ALA A 112 -12.14 -2.75 19.30
C ALA A 112 -11.76 -1.42 19.97
N GLN A 113 -11.03 -0.55 19.27
CA GLN A 113 -10.67 0.78 19.78
C GLN A 113 -11.87 1.73 19.91
N ASN A 114 -12.88 1.61 19.06
CA ASN A 114 -14.14 2.34 19.21
C ASN A 114 -14.93 1.88 20.46
N GLN A 115 -14.76 0.63 20.90
CA GLN A 115 -15.47 0.06 22.05
C GLN A 115 -14.74 0.25 23.39
N SER A 116 -13.41 0.32 23.39
CA SER A 116 -12.57 0.24 24.59
C SER A 116 -12.26 1.60 25.27
N GLN A 117 -13.19 2.56 25.28
CA GLN A 117 -12.95 3.87 25.90
C GLN A 117 -13.20 3.86 27.41
N GLU A 118 -12.16 3.54 28.18
CA GLU A 118 -12.05 3.92 29.59
C GLU A 118 -10.76 4.72 29.85
N ASP A 119 -10.87 5.63 30.81
CA ASP A 119 -9.99 6.77 31.15
C ASP A 119 -8.50 6.47 31.36
N GLY A 120 -7.65 7.44 30.99
CA GLY A 120 -6.26 7.49 31.45
C GLY A 120 -5.30 8.24 30.52
N ALA A 121 -4.82 9.40 30.96
CA ALA A 121 -3.88 10.26 30.25
C ALA A 121 -2.43 9.70 30.20
N ALA A 122 -1.65 10.30 29.29
CA ALA A 122 -0.19 10.19 29.04
C ALA A 122 0.30 8.92 28.33
N SER A 123 0.87 9.11 27.13
CA SER A 123 1.59 8.10 26.33
C SER A 123 0.85 6.75 26.22
N ALA A 124 -0.32 6.75 25.57
CA ALA A 124 -0.97 5.49 25.25
C ALA A 124 -0.06 4.66 24.32
N PRO A 125 0.32 3.43 24.71
CA PRO A 125 1.09 2.56 23.83
C PRO A 125 0.33 2.31 22.53
N CYS A 126 1.05 2.09 21.43
CA CYS A 126 0.42 1.71 20.16
C CYS A 126 -0.45 0.46 20.35
N SER A 127 -1.55 0.42 19.60
CA SER A 127 -2.54 -0.63 19.63
C SER A 127 -1.91 -1.98 19.28
N LEU A 128 -2.33 -3.05 19.97
CA LEU A 128 -1.76 -4.38 19.77
C LEU A 128 -1.90 -4.86 18.31
N TYR A 129 -3.05 -4.60 17.68
CA TYR A 129 -3.29 -4.96 16.29
C TYR A 129 -2.27 -4.32 15.33
N MET A 130 -1.71 -3.15 15.65
CA MET A 130 -0.67 -2.51 14.84
C MET A 130 0.68 -3.21 14.94
N LYS A 131 1.02 -3.74 16.13
CA LYS A 131 2.22 -4.57 16.32
C LYS A 131 2.08 -5.93 15.63
N GLU A 132 0.90 -6.52 15.72
CA GLU A 132 0.57 -7.75 15.00
C GLU A 132 0.64 -7.52 13.48
N LEU A 133 0.08 -6.42 12.98
CA LEU A 133 0.13 -6.04 11.57
C LEU A 133 1.58 -5.85 11.10
N GLN A 134 2.42 -5.13 11.85
CA GLN A 134 3.83 -4.99 11.51
C GLN A 134 4.52 -6.36 11.37
N SER A 135 4.30 -7.22 12.36
CA SER A 135 4.89 -8.56 12.39
C SER A 135 4.38 -9.41 11.22
N PHE A 136 3.09 -9.28 10.90
CA PHE A 136 2.45 -9.94 9.77
C PHE A 136 3.01 -9.49 8.43
N LEU A 137 3.15 -8.18 8.20
CA LEU A 137 3.72 -7.64 6.97
C LEU A 137 5.18 -8.09 6.80
N SER A 138 5.99 -7.99 7.86
CA SER A 138 7.39 -8.43 7.85
C SER A 138 7.53 -9.93 7.50
N ARG A 139 6.71 -10.80 8.13
CA ARG A 139 6.67 -12.23 7.76
C ARG A 139 6.19 -12.43 6.34
N SER A 140 5.19 -11.69 5.89
CA SER A 140 4.68 -11.82 4.52
C SER A 140 5.77 -11.46 3.49
N ALA A 141 6.56 -10.41 3.73
CA ALA A 141 7.74 -10.06 2.95
C ALA A 141 8.77 -11.21 2.91
N ALA A 142 9.09 -11.80 4.06
CA ALA A 142 10.04 -12.90 4.14
C ALA A 142 9.51 -14.18 3.47
N ASP A 143 8.30 -14.61 3.80
CA ASP A 143 7.80 -15.94 3.47
C ASP A 143 7.25 -16.02 2.03
N TYR A 144 6.61 -14.96 1.54
CA TYR A 144 5.98 -14.95 0.23
C TYR A 144 6.75 -14.20 -0.83
N PHE A 145 7.71 -13.36 -0.48
CA PHE A 145 8.32 -12.45 -1.44
C PHE A 145 9.83 -12.66 -1.58
N SER A 146 10.54 -13.08 -0.53
CA SER A 146 12.00 -13.34 -0.61
C SER A 146 12.38 -14.51 -1.53
N LEU A 147 11.43 -15.38 -1.88
CA LEU A 147 11.66 -16.59 -2.69
C LEU A 147 11.79 -16.30 -4.20
N TYR A 148 11.57 -15.06 -4.63
CA TYR A 148 11.41 -14.73 -6.06
C TYR A 148 12.51 -13.84 -6.62
N HIS A 149 13.00 -14.21 -7.80
CA HIS A 149 14.18 -13.64 -8.45
C HIS A 149 13.87 -12.49 -9.44
N SER A 150 12.65 -11.97 -9.45
CA SER A 150 12.22 -10.83 -10.29
C SER A 150 11.99 -9.58 -9.45
N PRO A 151 13.02 -8.78 -9.16
CA PRO A 151 12.95 -7.70 -8.18
C PRO A 151 11.95 -6.61 -8.57
N ASP A 152 11.74 -6.33 -9.86
CA ASP A 152 10.81 -5.27 -10.30
C ASP A 152 9.34 -5.67 -10.16
N PHE A 153 8.97 -6.88 -10.63
CA PHE A 153 7.61 -7.38 -10.47
C PHE A 153 7.24 -7.52 -8.99
N LEU A 154 8.14 -8.14 -8.21
CA LEU A 154 7.97 -8.30 -6.78
C LEU A 154 7.75 -6.96 -6.07
N ARG A 155 8.56 -5.96 -6.43
CA ARG A 155 8.48 -4.61 -5.90
C ARG A 155 7.16 -3.94 -6.23
N GLU A 156 6.62 -4.10 -7.43
CA GLU A 156 5.30 -3.54 -7.77
C GLU A 156 4.17 -4.21 -6.94
N GLU A 157 4.24 -5.52 -6.70
CA GLU A 157 3.26 -6.20 -5.86
C GLU A 157 3.38 -5.79 -4.38
N LEU A 158 4.60 -5.69 -3.84
CA LEU A 158 4.85 -5.15 -2.49
C LEU A 158 4.38 -3.70 -2.38
N ARG A 159 4.62 -2.88 -3.42
CA ARG A 159 4.16 -1.50 -3.49
C ARG A 159 2.63 -1.42 -3.46
N ALA A 160 1.94 -2.32 -4.17
CA ALA A 160 0.48 -2.40 -4.16
C ALA A 160 -0.06 -2.72 -2.75
N VAL A 161 0.51 -3.72 -2.07
CA VAL A 161 0.16 -4.06 -0.69
C VAL A 161 0.41 -2.86 0.24
N ALA A 162 1.59 -2.25 0.20
CA ALA A 162 1.95 -1.13 1.07
C ALA A 162 1.01 0.07 0.87
N THR A 163 0.72 0.39 -0.39
CA THR A 163 -0.23 1.44 -0.78
C THR A 163 -1.62 1.16 -0.24
N ARG A 164 -2.09 -0.09 -0.37
CA ARG A 164 -3.39 -0.51 0.13
C ARG A 164 -3.49 -0.43 1.64
N CYS A 165 -2.45 -0.86 2.37
CA CYS A 165 -2.42 -0.76 3.81
C CYS A 165 -2.47 0.70 4.29
N LEU A 166 -1.73 1.61 3.64
CA LEU A 166 -1.77 3.04 3.96
C LEU A 166 -3.16 3.65 3.73
N ASP A 167 -3.79 3.36 2.59
CA ASP A 167 -5.14 3.85 2.27
C ASP A 167 -6.17 3.35 3.28
N LEU A 168 -6.17 2.04 3.57
CA LEU A 168 -7.06 1.45 4.57
C LEU A 168 -6.83 2.05 5.96
N PHE A 169 -5.59 2.13 6.41
CA PHE A 169 -5.27 2.65 7.74
C PHE A 169 -5.82 4.07 7.93
N VAL A 170 -5.49 4.99 7.02
CA VAL A 170 -5.93 6.39 7.15
C VAL A 170 -7.45 6.53 7.00
N ARG A 171 -8.07 5.74 6.11
CA ARG A 171 -9.53 5.67 5.98
C ARG A 171 -10.18 5.25 7.29
N HIS A 172 -9.75 4.12 7.86
CA HIS A 172 -10.29 3.61 9.11
C HIS A 172 -10.04 4.60 10.27
N ALA A 173 -8.86 5.21 10.33
CA ALA A 173 -8.55 6.26 11.30
C ALA A 173 -9.50 7.47 11.21
N SER A 174 -9.88 7.87 9.99
CA SER A 174 -10.82 8.98 9.77
C SER A 174 -12.26 8.66 10.18
N LEU A 175 -12.61 7.37 10.30
CA LEU A 175 -13.95 6.91 10.67
C LEU A 175 -14.07 6.59 12.17
N LEU A 176 -12.98 6.70 12.93
CA LEU A 176 -12.94 6.41 14.36
C LEU A 176 -13.76 7.44 15.13
N ARG A 177 -14.78 6.98 15.87
CA ARG A 177 -15.70 7.83 16.62
C ARG A 177 -16.41 7.01 17.71
N PRO A 178 -16.52 7.54 18.94
CA PRO A 178 -15.98 8.81 19.44
C PRO A 178 -14.45 8.84 19.50
N LEU A 179 -13.83 10.02 19.49
CA LEU A 179 -12.36 10.16 19.59
C LEU A 179 -11.97 11.21 20.65
N GLY A 180 -11.76 10.75 21.88
CA GLY A 180 -11.23 11.56 22.98
C GLY A 180 -9.71 11.75 22.93
N ASP A 181 -9.14 12.51 23.87
CA ASP A 181 -7.72 12.87 23.85
C ASP A 181 -6.78 11.67 24.04
N GLY A 182 -7.12 10.71 24.91
CA GLY A 182 -6.39 9.45 25.01
C GLY A 182 -6.45 8.63 23.70
N GLY A 183 -7.61 8.66 23.02
CA GLY A 183 -7.79 8.06 21.71
C GLY A 183 -6.92 8.70 20.63
N LYS A 184 -6.79 10.05 20.62
CA LYS A 184 -5.90 10.78 19.71
C LYS A 184 -4.44 10.42 19.94
N MET A 185 -4.01 10.31 21.21
CA MET A 185 -2.64 9.91 21.55
C MET A 185 -2.33 8.50 21.09
N LYS A 186 -3.24 7.55 21.35
CA LYS A 186 -3.12 6.17 20.88
C LYS A 186 -3.07 6.10 19.35
N LEU A 187 -3.98 6.81 18.67
CA LEU A 187 -4.00 6.86 17.22
C LEU A 187 -2.71 7.48 16.66
N ALA A 188 -2.15 8.52 17.27
CA ALA A 188 -0.87 9.09 16.87
C ALA A 188 0.31 8.12 17.05
N ALA A 189 0.27 7.25 18.06
CA ALA A 189 1.22 6.14 18.20
C ALA A 189 1.00 5.08 17.11
N ASP A 190 -0.25 4.77 16.75
CA ASP A 190 -0.59 3.87 15.64
C ASP A 190 -0.10 4.41 14.29
N PHE A 191 -0.19 5.72 14.04
CA PHE A 191 0.40 6.33 12.84
C PHE A 191 1.92 6.13 12.76
N ALA A 192 2.64 6.28 13.88
CA ALA A 192 4.07 6.03 13.93
C ALA A 192 4.39 4.55 13.67
N GLN A 193 3.62 3.66 14.29
CA GLN A 193 3.76 2.21 14.15
C GLN A 193 3.47 1.76 12.71
N MET A 194 2.48 2.36 12.05
CA MET A 194 2.16 2.12 10.64
C MET A 194 3.31 2.53 9.72
N GLU A 195 3.91 3.71 9.96
CA GLU A 195 5.05 4.19 9.20
C GLU A 195 6.27 3.26 9.35
N LEU A 196 6.53 2.76 10.56
CA LEU A 196 7.57 1.77 10.81
C LEU A 196 7.28 0.44 10.12
N ALA A 197 6.03 -0.03 10.16
CA ALA A 197 5.61 -1.27 9.50
C ALA A 197 5.83 -1.21 7.98
N ILE A 198 5.45 -0.09 7.37
CA ILE A 198 5.65 0.13 5.93
C ILE A 198 7.13 0.25 5.59
N SER A 199 7.92 0.95 6.40
CA SER A 199 9.37 1.07 6.18
C SER A 199 10.10 -0.27 6.28
N SER A 200 9.59 -1.22 7.09
CA SER A 200 10.12 -2.58 7.15
C SER A 200 9.65 -3.50 6.03
N PHE A 201 8.53 -3.17 5.38
CA PHE A 201 7.90 -3.99 4.34
C PHE A 201 8.28 -3.54 2.92
N TYR A 202 8.46 -2.24 2.72
CA TYR A 202 8.79 -1.62 1.44
C TYR A 202 9.96 -0.65 1.61
N ASP A 203 11.07 -0.96 0.95
CA ASP A 203 12.38 -0.33 1.13
C ASP A 203 12.43 1.16 0.73
N ARG A 204 11.49 1.62 -0.10
CA ARG A 204 11.44 3.00 -0.63
C ARG A 204 10.10 3.68 -0.37
N PRO A 205 9.69 3.96 0.89
CA PRO A 205 8.37 4.50 1.21
C PRO A 205 7.98 5.78 0.46
N THR A 206 8.96 6.60 0.06
CA THR A 206 8.73 7.80 -0.76
C THR A 206 8.14 7.50 -2.14
N GLU A 207 8.41 6.33 -2.71
CA GLU A 207 7.83 5.89 -3.98
C GLU A 207 6.34 5.51 -3.85
N LEU A 208 5.82 5.31 -2.64
CA LEU A 208 4.38 5.14 -2.40
C LEU A 208 3.59 6.45 -2.64
N GLY A 209 4.29 7.55 -2.90
CA GLY A 209 3.72 8.76 -3.48
C GLY A 209 2.65 9.41 -2.61
N ARG A 210 1.45 9.61 -3.18
CA ARG A 210 0.35 10.30 -2.50
C ARG A 210 -0.05 9.60 -1.19
N PHE A 211 -0.11 8.28 -1.16
CA PHE A 211 -0.59 7.53 0.01
C PHE A 211 0.31 7.73 1.24
N TYR A 212 1.63 7.71 1.03
CA TYR A 212 2.59 7.98 2.10
C TYR A 212 2.57 9.45 2.53
N ARG A 213 2.42 10.39 1.59
CA ARG A 213 2.22 11.81 1.92
C ARG A 213 0.95 12.04 2.73
N VAL A 214 -0.17 11.40 2.38
CA VAL A 214 -1.43 11.48 3.14
C VAL A 214 -1.23 10.99 4.57
N LEU A 215 -0.59 9.84 4.79
CA LEU A 215 -0.29 9.35 6.14
C LEU A 215 0.44 10.42 6.98
N ARG A 216 1.53 10.98 6.43
CA ARG A 216 2.37 11.96 7.15
C ARG A 216 1.65 13.29 7.36
N SER A 217 0.89 13.76 6.38
CA SER A 217 0.15 15.03 6.47
C SER A 217 -1.10 14.92 7.35
N PHE A 218 -1.68 13.74 7.50
CA PHE A 218 -2.89 13.54 8.32
C PHE A 218 -2.57 13.48 9.81
N ARG A 219 -1.45 12.86 10.21
CA ARG A 219 -1.09 12.67 11.63
C ARG A 219 -1.10 13.99 12.45
N PRO A 220 -0.53 15.12 11.99
CA PRO A 220 -0.61 16.39 12.72
C PRO A 220 -2.04 16.91 12.91
N LEU A 221 -2.96 16.60 12.00
CA LEU A 221 -4.36 17.05 12.08
C LEU A 221 -5.11 16.43 13.26
N LEU A 222 -4.60 15.35 13.87
CA LEU A 222 -5.20 14.76 15.07
C LEU A 222 -5.29 15.77 16.23
N PHE A 223 -4.35 16.71 16.30
CA PHE A 223 -4.20 17.64 17.42
C PHE A 223 -4.58 19.09 17.09
N GLN A 224 -5.11 19.33 15.89
CA GLN A 224 -5.60 20.65 15.49
C GLN A 224 -7.06 20.87 15.90
N THR A 225 -7.43 22.14 16.05
CA THR A 225 -8.84 22.56 16.16
C THR A 225 -9.55 22.36 14.83
N VAL A 226 -10.89 22.31 14.85
CA VAL A 226 -11.70 22.11 13.64
C VAL A 226 -11.51 23.23 12.62
N GLU A 227 -11.29 24.47 13.08
CA GLU A 227 -11.05 25.65 12.25
C GLU A 227 -9.69 25.57 11.55
N HIS A 228 -8.62 25.34 12.30
CA HIS A 228 -7.26 25.25 11.74
C HIS A 228 -7.12 24.05 10.80
N LEU A 229 -7.76 22.94 11.14
CA LEU A 229 -7.78 21.75 10.29
C LEU A 229 -8.45 22.03 8.93
N ALA A 230 -9.61 22.70 8.92
CA ALA A 230 -10.32 23.03 7.68
C ALA A 230 -9.58 24.05 6.79
N GLN A 231 -8.74 24.90 7.40
CA GLN A 231 -7.92 25.89 6.72
C GLN A 231 -6.55 25.37 6.29
N SER A 232 -6.17 24.15 6.69
CA SER A 232 -4.85 23.62 6.40
C SER A 232 -4.59 23.55 4.89
N PRO A 233 -3.43 24.03 4.41
CA PRO A 233 -3.10 24.03 2.98
C PRO A 233 -2.94 22.61 2.40
N THR A 234 -2.72 21.61 3.26
CA THR A 234 -2.63 20.21 2.83
C THR A 234 -3.98 19.61 2.43
N VAL A 235 -5.10 20.25 2.81
CA VAL A 235 -6.46 19.77 2.54
C VAL A 235 -6.90 20.22 1.15
N GLY A 236 -7.20 19.23 0.30
CA GLY A 236 -7.46 19.42 -1.14
C GLY A 236 -6.24 19.21 -2.02
N ASP A 237 -5.03 19.51 -1.52
CA ASP A 237 -3.77 19.27 -2.24
C ASP A 237 -3.28 17.83 -2.04
N VAL A 238 -2.88 17.50 -0.79
CA VAL A 238 -2.38 16.17 -0.45
C VAL A 238 -3.52 15.29 0.06
N ILE A 239 -4.27 15.80 1.03
CA ILE A 239 -5.31 15.08 1.76
C ILE A 239 -6.66 15.34 1.09
N PRO A 240 -7.37 14.29 0.63
CA PRO A 240 -8.70 14.45 0.05
C PRO A 240 -9.69 15.12 1.02
N TYR A 241 -10.54 16.01 0.50
CA TYR A 241 -11.57 16.69 1.28
C TYR A 241 -12.51 15.71 1.98
N SER A 242 -12.90 14.62 1.29
CA SER A 242 -13.79 13.62 1.85
C SER A 242 -13.20 12.98 3.10
N LEU A 243 -11.89 12.70 3.10
CA LEU A 243 -11.20 12.07 4.23
C LEU A 243 -11.20 12.98 5.47
N VAL A 244 -10.98 14.28 5.27
CA VAL A 244 -11.01 15.28 6.33
C VAL A 244 -12.43 15.46 6.88
N LEU A 245 -13.43 15.51 6.00
CA LEU A 245 -14.83 15.62 6.41
C LEU A 245 -15.29 14.39 7.21
N HIS A 246 -14.88 13.17 6.82
CA HIS A 246 -15.11 11.98 7.65
C HIS A 246 -14.54 12.13 9.05
N PHE A 247 -13.30 12.62 9.14
CA PHE A 247 -12.62 12.83 10.41
C PHE A 247 -13.27 13.92 11.28
N LEU A 248 -13.87 14.95 10.67
CA LEU A 248 -14.58 16.00 11.42
C LEU A 248 -15.84 15.47 12.12
N PHE A 249 -16.50 14.42 11.61
CA PHE A 249 -17.60 13.78 12.35
C PHE A 249 -17.17 13.25 13.71
N ALA A 250 -15.92 12.82 13.89
CA ALA A 250 -15.40 12.37 15.18
C ALA A 250 -15.38 13.48 16.25
N ARG A 251 -15.32 14.74 15.81
CA ARG A 251 -15.35 15.95 16.66
C ARG A 251 -16.74 16.56 16.78
N ALA A 252 -17.67 16.16 15.93
CA ALA A 252 -19.03 16.67 15.94
C ALA A 252 -19.88 16.05 17.06
N PRO A 253 -20.92 16.76 17.54
CA PRO A 253 -21.85 16.22 18.52
C PRO A 253 -22.56 14.97 18.00
N ALA A 254 -22.99 14.10 18.93
CA ALA A 254 -23.57 12.80 18.60
C ALA A 254 -24.84 12.88 17.74
N GLU A 255 -25.56 14.00 17.76
CA GLU A 255 -26.75 14.17 16.91
C GLU A 255 -26.40 14.38 15.43
N LEU A 256 -25.20 14.89 15.12
CA LEU A 256 -24.66 14.91 13.77
C LEU A 256 -24.08 13.51 13.46
N LYS A 257 -24.94 12.59 13.02
CA LYS A 257 -24.57 11.21 12.70
C LYS A 257 -23.57 11.17 11.54
N SER A 258 -22.58 10.29 11.63
CA SER A 258 -21.66 10.00 10.52
C SER A 258 -22.44 9.39 9.34
N PRO A 259 -21.95 9.48 8.08
CA PRO A 259 -22.74 9.08 6.93
C PRO A 259 -23.21 7.61 6.97
N HIS A 260 -22.32 6.70 7.37
CA HIS A 260 -22.68 5.29 7.58
C HIS A 260 -23.71 5.09 8.71
N GLN A 261 -23.65 5.87 9.79
CA GLN A 261 -24.63 5.79 10.88
C GLN A 261 -26.01 6.28 10.45
N GLY A 262 -26.07 7.36 9.66
CA GLY A 262 -27.31 7.87 9.08
C GLY A 262 -27.96 6.86 8.14
N ALA A 263 -27.15 6.14 7.36
CA ALA A 263 -27.60 5.09 6.45
C ALA A 263 -27.84 3.71 7.13
N GLY A 264 -27.58 3.58 8.42
CA GLY A 264 -27.69 2.29 9.14
C GLY A 264 -26.68 1.23 8.68
N TRP A 265 -25.52 1.65 8.17
CA TRP A 265 -24.45 0.77 7.70
C TRP A 265 -23.39 0.56 8.78
N SER A 266 -22.85 -0.67 8.83
CA SER A 266 -21.63 -0.93 9.61
C SER A 266 -20.42 -0.22 8.99
N VAL A 267 -19.38 0.00 9.79
CA VAL A 267 -18.11 0.55 9.30
C VAL A 267 -17.51 -0.35 8.22
N VAL A 268 -17.62 -1.67 8.36
CA VAL A 268 -17.21 -2.67 7.35
C VAL A 268 -17.86 -2.38 6.00
N ARG A 269 -19.21 -2.28 6.00
CA ARG A 269 -19.99 -2.05 4.78
C ARG A 269 -19.63 -0.70 4.16
N TYR A 270 -19.43 0.31 4.99
CA TYR A 270 -19.07 1.64 4.49
C TYR A 270 -17.64 1.69 3.92
N SER A 271 -16.68 1.03 4.56
CA SER A 271 -15.31 0.93 4.03
C SER A 271 -15.30 0.24 2.67
N LYS A 272 -16.08 -0.84 2.51
CA LYS A 272 -16.27 -1.49 1.21
C LYS A 272 -16.91 -0.55 0.17
N TRP A 273 -17.95 0.18 0.56
CA TRP A 273 -18.59 1.16 -0.33
C TRP A 273 -17.60 2.24 -0.81
N LEU A 274 -16.69 2.70 0.06
CA LEU A 274 -15.64 3.67 -0.27
C LEU A 274 -14.57 3.10 -1.25
N ASP A 275 -14.38 1.78 -1.30
CA ASP A 275 -13.55 1.14 -2.33
C ASP A 275 -14.23 1.13 -3.70
N GLU A 276 -15.53 0.86 -3.72
CA GLU A 276 -16.34 0.78 -4.95
C GLU A 276 -16.58 2.17 -5.55
N HIS A 277 -16.53 3.24 -4.74
CA HIS A 277 -16.79 4.62 -5.14
C HIS A 277 -15.53 5.46 -4.91
N ALA A 278 -14.60 5.34 -5.85
CA ALA A 278 -13.27 5.93 -5.74
C ALA A 278 -13.25 7.45 -6.02
N THR A 279 -14.28 8.00 -6.65
CA THR A 279 -14.29 9.43 -6.99
C THR A 279 -14.58 10.28 -5.76
N GLU A 280 -13.88 11.41 -5.66
CA GLU A 280 -14.09 12.34 -4.55
C GLU A 280 -15.53 12.87 -4.54
N LYS A 281 -16.11 13.10 -5.72
CA LYS A 281 -17.48 13.60 -5.89
C LYS A 281 -18.53 12.65 -5.28
N GLU A 282 -18.42 11.35 -5.52
CA GLU A 282 -19.34 10.35 -4.94
C GLU A 282 -19.23 10.32 -3.41
N ARG A 283 -18.00 10.36 -2.89
CA ARG A 283 -17.73 10.36 -1.44
C ARG A 283 -18.29 11.61 -0.78
N LEU A 284 -18.12 12.77 -1.40
CA LEU A 284 -18.67 14.05 -0.92
C LEU A 284 -20.19 14.07 -0.95
N SER A 285 -20.83 13.44 -1.95
CA SER A 285 -22.30 13.36 -2.03
C SER A 285 -22.91 12.64 -0.83
N VAL A 286 -22.29 11.57 -0.35
CA VAL A 286 -22.78 10.84 0.83
C VAL A 286 -22.57 11.65 2.13
N ILE A 287 -21.47 12.39 2.22
CA ILE A 287 -21.23 13.32 3.32
C ILE A 287 -22.26 14.46 3.29
N GLN A 288 -22.55 15.03 2.11
CA GLN A 288 -23.56 16.06 1.94
C GLN A 288 -24.93 15.59 2.44
N GLY A 289 -25.36 14.39 2.05
CA GLY A 289 -26.63 13.81 2.54
C GLY A 289 -26.68 13.67 4.06
N ALA A 290 -25.57 13.33 4.71
CA ALA A 290 -25.48 13.26 6.17
C ALA A 290 -25.63 14.65 6.84
N LEU A 291 -24.99 15.68 6.27
CA LEU A 291 -25.11 17.06 6.74
C LEU A 291 -26.54 17.59 6.55
N GLU A 292 -27.17 17.30 5.41
CA GLU A 292 -28.57 17.67 5.12
C GLU A 292 -29.55 16.98 6.07
N SER A 293 -29.36 15.68 6.33
CA SER A 293 -30.18 14.93 7.29
C SER A 293 -30.11 15.52 8.70
N TYR A 294 -28.95 16.04 9.11
CA TYR A 294 -28.82 16.72 10.40
C TYR A 294 -29.62 18.02 10.43
N VAL A 295 -29.58 18.83 9.37
CA VAL A 295 -30.39 20.06 9.29
C VAL A 295 -31.88 19.76 9.45
N GLN A 296 -32.38 18.71 8.78
CA GLN A 296 -33.78 18.32 8.92
C GLN A 296 -34.10 17.91 10.37
N GLY A 297 -33.21 17.16 11.03
CA GLY A 297 -33.37 16.81 12.44
C GLY A 297 -33.32 18.00 13.40
N VAL A 298 -32.51 19.03 13.13
CA VAL A 298 -32.47 20.28 13.91
C VAL A 298 -33.78 21.05 13.73
N LYS A 299 -34.28 21.17 12.49
CA LYS A 299 -35.57 21.83 12.18
C LYS A 299 -36.75 21.15 12.85
N GLN A 300 -36.82 19.82 12.82
CA GLN A 300 -37.89 19.05 13.47
C GLN A 300 -37.91 19.25 14.99
N ARG A 301 -36.74 19.40 15.62
CA ARG A 301 -36.60 19.65 17.06
C ARG A 301 -36.79 21.13 17.45
N GLN A 302 -37.03 22.01 16.48
CA GLN A 302 -37.11 23.47 16.68
C GLN A 302 -35.90 24.06 17.43
N ALA A 303 -34.72 23.43 17.26
CA ALA A 303 -33.50 23.93 17.85
C ALA A 303 -33.08 25.24 17.15
N LYS A 304 -32.66 26.23 17.96
CA LYS A 304 -32.35 27.58 17.47
C LYS A 304 -30.94 27.72 16.90
N GLU A 305 -30.05 26.78 17.19
CA GLU A 305 -28.64 26.85 16.84
C GLU A 305 -28.14 25.52 16.24
N PHE A 306 -27.21 25.63 15.29
CA PHE A 306 -26.48 24.50 14.73
C PHE A 306 -25.15 24.31 15.46
N ALA A 307 -24.64 23.08 15.47
CA ALA A 307 -23.30 22.80 15.96
C ALA A 307 -22.23 23.63 15.21
N LYS A 308 -21.19 24.08 15.90
CA LYS A 308 -20.10 24.87 15.29
C LYS A 308 -19.37 24.05 14.22
N GLU A 309 -19.16 22.76 14.49
CA GLU A 309 -18.52 21.82 13.58
C GLU A 309 -19.32 21.68 12.28
N TYR A 310 -20.65 21.71 12.34
CA TYR A 310 -21.50 21.63 11.15
C TYR A 310 -21.23 22.79 10.18
N ALA A 311 -21.13 24.02 10.68
CA ALA A 311 -20.88 25.19 9.84
C ALA A 311 -19.53 25.08 9.11
N ILE A 312 -18.49 24.64 9.82
CA ILE A 312 -17.14 24.43 9.25
C ILE A 312 -17.16 23.32 8.20
N MET A 313 -17.85 22.21 8.47
CA MET A 313 -17.98 21.10 7.53
C MET A 313 -18.70 21.51 6.24
N VAL A 314 -19.75 22.34 6.33
CA VAL A 314 -20.44 22.87 5.15
C VAL A 314 -19.53 23.78 4.33
N GLN A 315 -18.79 24.68 4.96
CA GLN A 315 -17.83 25.55 4.26
C GLN A 315 -16.75 24.72 3.53
N LEU A 316 -16.21 23.70 4.20
CA LEU A 316 -15.21 22.81 3.62
C LEU A 316 -15.79 22.00 2.45
N LEU A 317 -17.02 21.49 2.59
CA LEU A 317 -17.73 20.77 1.53
C LEU A 317 -17.98 21.67 0.31
N GLN A 318 -18.43 22.91 0.51
CA GLN A 318 -18.64 23.88 -0.57
C GLN A 318 -17.33 24.18 -1.31
N LYS A 319 -16.23 24.39 -0.56
CA LYS A 319 -14.90 24.56 -1.14
C LYS A 319 -14.50 23.35 -1.98
N ALA A 320 -14.71 22.14 -1.47
CA ALA A 320 -14.40 20.90 -2.17
C ALA A 320 -15.18 20.76 -3.48
N LEU A 321 -16.49 21.02 -3.46
CA LEU A 321 -17.35 20.93 -4.63
C LEU A 321 -17.03 21.99 -5.70
N ALA A 322 -16.50 23.16 -5.30
CA ALA A 322 -16.06 24.19 -6.23
C ALA A 322 -14.73 23.86 -6.93
N THR A 323 -13.93 22.95 -6.36
CA THR A 323 -12.62 22.55 -6.90
C THR A 323 -12.62 21.28 -7.75
N LEU A 324 -13.75 20.55 -7.80
CA LEU A 324 -13.91 19.29 -8.52
C LEU A 324 -14.65 19.49 -9.85
#